data_AF-A0A293NGF2-F1
#
_entry.id   AF-A0A293NGF2-F1
#
_cell.length_a   1.000
_cell.length_b   1.000
_cell.length_c   1.000
_cell.angle_alpha   90.00
_cell.angle_beta   90.00
_cell.angle_gamma   90.00
#
_symmetry.space_group_name_H-M   'P 1'
#
loop_
_entity.id
_entity.type
_entity.pdbx_description
1 polymer ?
#
loop_
_entity_poly.entity_id
_entity_poly.type
_entity_poly.pdbx_seq_one_letter_code
_entity_poly.pdbx_strand_id
1 'polypeptide(L)'
;MPDTSLLETFPTPANTPFLIEHHNEEFTSVCPVTGHPDFGSVLVRFQPGATCVELKSLKLYFQSFRNEGIYYEAVTNRIRDDLAEAMKPGWLQVVTDWKGRGGIRSRIIASHGDVPECWARG
;
A
#
# COMPACT_ATOMS: atom_id res chain seq x y z
N MET A 1 8.34 -12.27 -5.46
CA MET A 1 8.14 -10.81 -5.49
C MET A 1 6.73 -10.52 -6.01
N PRO A 2 6.04 -9.51 -5.45
CA PRO A 2 4.70 -9.13 -5.89
C PRO A 2 4.68 -8.70 -7.36
N ASP A 3 3.56 -8.96 -8.04
CA ASP A 3 3.43 -8.79 -9.48
C ASP A 3 2.89 -7.40 -9.82
N THR A 4 3.79 -6.49 -10.22
CA THR A 4 3.45 -5.12 -10.59
C THR A 4 2.75 -5.03 -11.94
N SER A 5 2.79 -6.07 -12.78
CA SER A 5 2.11 -6.08 -14.08
C SER A 5 0.58 -6.13 -13.94
N LEU A 6 0.10 -6.47 -12.74
CA LEU A 6 -1.32 -6.47 -12.39
C LEU A 6 -1.87 -5.07 -12.11
N LEU A 7 -1.03 -4.05 -11.91
CA LEU A 7 -1.48 -2.70 -11.60
C LEU A 7 -1.96 -1.99 -12.88
N GLU A 8 -3.23 -1.57 -12.85
CA GLU A 8 -3.83 -0.76 -13.90
C GLU A 8 -4.17 0.63 -13.34
N THR A 9 -4.19 1.62 -14.23
CA THR A 9 -4.54 2.99 -13.87
C THR A 9 -5.60 3.54 -14.81
N PHE A 10 -6.40 4.49 -14.32
CA PHE A 10 -7.36 5.24 -15.14
C PHE A 10 -7.15 6.75 -14.98
N PRO A 11 -7.57 7.58 -15.96
CA PRO A 11 -7.42 9.03 -15.89
C PRO A 11 -8.12 9.63 -14.67
N THR A 12 -7.47 10.58 -14.01
CA THR A 12 -8.05 11.32 -12.89
C THR A 12 -9.29 12.12 -13.38
N PRO A 13 -10.46 12.00 -12.73
CA PRO A 13 -11.71 12.55 -13.23
C PRO A 13 -11.93 14.04 -12.92
N ALA A 14 -11.01 14.68 -12.20
CA ALA A 14 -11.14 16.07 -11.76
C ALA A 14 -9.80 16.81 -11.86
N ASN A 15 -9.87 18.10 -12.20
CA ASN A 15 -8.71 18.99 -12.28
C ASN A 15 -8.36 19.65 -10.94
N THR A 16 -9.32 19.72 -10.01
CA THR A 16 -9.10 20.26 -8.66
C THR A 16 -8.49 19.17 -7.78
N PRO A 17 -7.48 19.47 -6.93
CA PRO A 17 -6.92 18.50 -6.01
C PRO A 17 -7.98 17.86 -5.09
N PHE A 18 -7.89 16.55 -4.91
CA PHE A 18 -8.73 15.79 -3.99
C PHE A 18 -7.94 14.64 -3.38
N LEU A 19 -8.47 14.09 -2.28
CA LEU A 19 -7.85 13.00 -1.53
C LEU A 19 -8.60 11.69 -1.80
N ILE A 20 -7.85 10.61 -1.99
CA ILE A 20 -8.39 9.24 -1.99
C ILE A 20 -7.77 8.45 -0.84
N GLU A 21 -8.62 7.68 -0.15
CA GLU A 21 -8.21 6.62 0.77
C GLU A 21 -8.79 5.28 0.32
N HIS A 22 -7.93 4.28 0.20
CA HIS A 22 -8.31 2.89 -0.04
C HIS A 22 -7.90 2.04 1.14
N HIS A 23 -8.90 1.42 1.77
CA HIS A 23 -8.71 0.50 2.89
C HIS A 23 -8.85 -0.92 2.39
N ASN A 24 -7.81 -1.71 2.56
CA ASN A 24 -7.84 -3.16 2.37
C ASN A 24 -7.68 -3.83 3.73
N GLU A 25 -8.68 -4.61 4.15
CA GLU A 25 -8.73 -5.26 5.47
C GLU A 25 -8.31 -6.74 5.44
N GLU A 26 -7.92 -7.22 4.25
CA GLU A 26 -7.72 -8.64 3.95
C GLU A 26 -6.27 -8.95 3.50
N PHE A 27 -5.32 -8.07 3.82
CA PHE A 27 -3.94 -8.24 3.37
C PHE A 27 -3.25 -9.39 4.11
N THR A 28 -2.49 -10.19 3.36
CA THR A 28 -1.71 -11.28 3.92
C THR A 28 -0.43 -11.52 3.12
N SER A 29 0.62 -11.96 3.83
CA SER A 29 1.91 -12.41 3.28
C SER A 29 2.47 -13.52 4.17
N VAL A 30 3.71 -13.96 3.94
CA VAL A 30 4.36 -15.03 4.72
C VAL A 30 5.59 -14.49 5.45
N CYS A 31 5.76 -14.89 6.70
CA CYS A 31 6.98 -14.60 7.46
C CYS A 31 8.19 -15.31 6.80
N PRO A 32 9.25 -14.59 6.39
CA PRO A 32 10.39 -15.20 5.68
C PRO A 32 11.17 -16.20 6.53
N VAL A 33 11.08 -16.11 7.86
CA VAL A 33 11.81 -16.99 8.80
C VAL A 33 11.02 -18.26 9.12
N THR A 34 9.71 -18.12 9.39
CA THR A 34 8.91 -19.21 9.97
C THR A 34 7.93 -19.84 8.98
N GLY A 35 7.69 -19.23 7.83
CA GLY A 35 6.69 -19.70 6.86
C GLY A 35 5.23 -19.52 7.31
N HIS A 36 4.98 -18.92 8.49
CA HIS A 36 3.62 -18.68 8.95
C HIS A 36 2.99 -17.48 8.22
N PRO A 37 1.68 -17.53 7.95
CA PRO A 37 0.99 -16.40 7.36
C PRO A 37 0.97 -15.22 8.34
N ASP A 38 1.16 -14.04 7.77
CA ASP A 38 1.00 -12.73 8.38
C ASP A 38 -0.27 -12.10 7.86
N PHE A 39 -1.00 -11.42 8.75
CA PHE A 39 -2.26 -10.76 8.41
C PHE A 39 -2.19 -9.30 8.85
N GLY A 40 -2.75 -8.41 8.06
CA GLY A 40 -2.84 -6.99 8.37
C GLY A 40 -3.86 -6.27 7.50
N SER A 41 -3.97 -4.97 7.72
CA SER A 41 -4.68 -4.07 6.81
C SER A 41 -3.71 -3.11 6.13
N VAL A 42 -4.06 -2.65 4.94
CA VAL A 42 -3.33 -1.65 4.17
C VAL A 42 -4.25 -0.45 3.92
N LEU A 43 -3.81 0.73 4.32
CA LEU A 43 -4.36 2.01 3.90
C LEU A 43 -3.44 2.62 2.86
N VAL A 44 -3.98 2.87 1.67
CA VAL A 44 -3.33 3.67 0.63
C VAL A 44 -4.02 5.03 0.59
N ARG A 45 -3.31 6.08 0.98
CA ARG A 45 -3.79 7.46 1.00
C ARG A 45 -2.99 8.29 0.02
N PHE A 46 -3.64 8.98 -0.91
CA PHE A 46 -2.93 9.74 -1.94
C PHE A 46 -3.74 10.88 -2.52
N GLN A 47 -3.01 11.87 -3.02
CA GLN A 47 -3.54 12.84 -3.98
C GLN A 47 -3.10 12.40 -5.38
N PRO A 48 -4.05 12.07 -6.29
CA PRO A 48 -3.69 11.62 -7.62
C PRO A 48 -2.99 12.71 -8.43
N GLY A 49 -2.14 12.28 -9.36
CA GLY A 49 -1.58 13.13 -10.42
C GLY A 49 -2.51 13.13 -11.62
N ALA A 50 -2.01 12.63 -12.76
CA ALA A 50 -2.83 12.44 -13.97
C ALA A 50 -3.70 11.17 -13.95
N THR A 51 -3.38 10.22 -13.06
CA THR A 51 -4.02 8.91 -13.01
C THR A 51 -4.32 8.45 -11.57
N CYS A 52 -5.35 7.63 -11.44
CA CYS A 52 -5.70 6.88 -10.24
C CYS A 52 -5.46 5.38 -10.47
N VAL A 53 -5.15 4.62 -9.41
CA VAL A 53 -5.10 3.15 -9.48
C VAL A 53 -6.50 2.55 -9.60
N GLU A 54 -6.66 1.53 -10.44
CA GLU A 54 -7.93 0.80 -10.57
C GLU A 54 -8.10 -0.22 -9.43
N LEU A 55 -9.27 -0.26 -8.80
CA LEU A 55 -9.50 -1.00 -7.55
C LEU A 55 -9.37 -2.53 -7.69
N LYS A 56 -9.83 -3.12 -8.78
CA LYS A 56 -9.70 -4.57 -9.01
C LYS A 56 -8.21 -4.94 -9.19
N SER A 57 -7.46 -4.14 -9.93
CA SER A 57 -6.03 -4.28 -10.18
C SER A 57 -5.23 -4.19 -8.88
N LEU A 58 -5.56 -3.21 -8.02
CA LEU A 58 -4.97 -3.03 -6.70
C LEU A 58 -5.21 -4.25 -5.80
N LYS A 59 -6.44 -4.79 -5.81
CA LYS A 59 -6.77 -6.02 -5.09
C LYS A 59 -5.94 -7.20 -5.57
N LEU A 60 -5.80 -7.39 -6.89
CA LEU A 60 -5.00 -8.48 -7.45
C LEU A 60 -3.51 -8.32 -7.10
N TYR A 61 -3.00 -7.10 -7.16
CA TYR A 61 -1.65 -6.77 -6.70
C TYR A 61 -1.44 -7.15 -5.23
N PHE A 62 -2.34 -6.76 -4.32
CA PHE A 62 -2.26 -7.18 -2.91
C PHE A 62 -2.33 -8.70 -2.74
N GLN A 63 -3.16 -9.40 -3.51
CA GLN A 63 -3.23 -10.87 -3.46
C GLN A 63 -1.93 -11.54 -3.92
N SER A 64 -1.11 -10.88 -4.76
CA SER A 64 0.19 -11.41 -5.18
C SER A 64 1.20 -11.54 -4.03
N PHE A 65 1.00 -10.84 -2.90
CA PHE A 65 1.84 -10.97 -1.71
C PHE A 65 1.55 -12.22 -0.87
N ARG A 66 0.42 -12.90 -1.11
CA ARG A 66 -0.12 -13.94 -0.21
C ARG A 66 0.87 -15.03 0.18
N ASN A 67 1.73 -15.43 -0.75
CA ASN A 67 2.73 -16.49 -0.53
C ASN A 67 4.17 -15.93 -0.52
N GLU A 68 4.34 -14.62 -0.52
CA GLU A 68 5.65 -13.99 -0.52
C GLU A 68 6.24 -13.99 0.89
N GLY A 69 7.47 -14.49 1.02
CA GLY A 69 8.27 -14.39 2.25
C GLY A 69 8.86 -13.00 2.41
N ILE A 70 8.23 -12.11 3.16
CA ILE A 70 8.61 -10.69 3.20
C ILE A 70 8.36 -10.06 4.58
N TYR A 71 9.26 -9.18 5.02
CA TYR A 71 9.10 -8.42 6.27
C TYR A 71 8.06 -7.30 6.13
N TYR A 72 7.42 -6.92 7.23
CA TYR A 72 6.39 -5.88 7.26
C TYR A 72 6.86 -4.57 6.65
N GLU A 73 8.06 -4.13 7.02
CA GLU A 73 8.67 -2.90 6.55
C GLU A 73 8.91 -2.96 5.04
N ALA A 74 9.37 -4.11 4.54
CA ALA A 74 9.59 -4.32 3.12
C ALA A 74 8.26 -4.34 2.34
N VAL A 75 7.19 -4.92 2.88
CA VAL A 75 5.84 -4.85 2.30
C VAL A 75 5.40 -3.39 2.15
N THR A 76 5.44 -2.60 3.23
CA THR A 76 4.97 -1.21 3.21
C THR A 76 5.76 -0.36 2.22
N ASN A 77 7.09 -0.49 2.21
CA ASN A 77 7.95 0.25 1.28
C ASN A 77 7.72 -0.20 -0.18
N ARG A 78 7.57 -1.50 -0.43
CA ARG A 78 7.30 -2.05 -1.76
C ARG A 78 5.98 -1.53 -2.33
N ILE A 79 4.90 -1.59 -1.55
CA ILE A 79 3.59 -1.05 -1.96
C ILE A 79 3.71 0.44 -2.29
N ARG A 80 4.43 1.23 -1.46
CA ARG A 80 4.67 2.65 -1.74
C ARG A 80 5.38 2.83 -3.08
N ASP A 81 6.49 2.16 -3.30
CA ASP A 81 7.33 2.35 -4.48
C ASP A 81 6.62 1.93 -5.76
N ASP A 82 5.96 0.77 -5.76
CA ASP A 82 5.26 0.25 -6.92
C ASP A 82 4.06 1.13 -7.31
N LEU A 83 3.29 1.63 -6.33
CA LEU A 83 2.17 2.54 -6.59
C LEU A 83 2.63 3.94 -6.98
N ALA A 84 3.72 4.44 -6.39
CA ALA A 84 4.29 5.73 -6.77
C ALA A 84 4.75 5.72 -8.23
N GLU A 85 5.41 4.63 -8.67
CA GLU A 85 5.82 4.46 -10.07
C GLU A 85 4.63 4.34 -11.01
N ALA A 86 3.62 3.52 -10.65
CA ALA A 86 2.45 3.28 -11.49
C ALA A 86 1.59 4.53 -11.69
N MET A 87 1.37 5.31 -10.61
CA MET A 87 0.38 6.39 -10.61
C MET A 87 0.99 7.80 -10.74
N LYS A 88 2.28 7.96 -10.43
CA LYS A 88 2.97 9.26 -10.32
C LYS A 88 2.15 10.31 -9.56
N PRO A 89 1.73 10.01 -8.32
CA PRO A 89 0.85 10.88 -7.55
C PRO A 89 1.58 12.15 -7.12
N GLY A 90 0.83 13.20 -6.78
CA GLY A 90 1.43 14.39 -6.17
C GLY A 90 2.08 14.06 -4.82
N TRP A 91 1.42 13.19 -4.05
CA TRP A 91 1.97 12.54 -2.87
C TRP A 91 1.19 11.26 -2.57
N LEU A 92 1.83 10.33 -1.87
CA LEU A 92 1.28 9.03 -1.47
C LEU A 92 1.77 8.65 -0.07
N GLN A 93 0.90 8.03 0.72
CA GLN A 93 1.21 7.42 1.99
C GLN A 93 0.59 6.03 2.06
N VAL A 94 1.41 5.04 2.40
CA VAL A 94 0.99 3.68 2.67
C VAL A 94 1.14 3.44 4.17
N VAL A 95 0.06 2.99 4.80
CA VAL A 95 0.03 2.59 6.21
C VAL A 95 -0.37 1.13 6.29
N THR A 96 0.40 0.32 6.99
CA THR A 96 0.07 -1.08 7.23
C THR A 96 -0.02 -1.35 8.72
N ASP A 97 -1.14 -1.95 9.15
CA ASP A 97 -1.40 -2.36 10.53
C ASP A 97 -1.43 -3.88 10.62
N TRP A 98 -0.47 -4.45 11.35
CA TRP A 98 -0.24 -5.90 11.41
C TRP A 98 -0.85 -6.53 12.66
N LYS A 99 -1.46 -7.71 12.48
CA LYS A 99 -1.93 -8.53 13.61
C LYS A 99 -0.75 -9.00 14.45
N GLY A 100 -1.03 -9.22 15.74
CA GLY A 100 0.03 -9.40 16.71
C GLY A 100 0.78 -10.74 16.59
N ARG A 101 2.11 -10.69 16.69
CA ARG A 101 2.97 -11.86 16.93
C ARG A 101 3.61 -11.76 18.29
N GLY A 102 3.48 -12.81 19.12
CA GLY A 102 3.98 -12.78 20.50
C GLY A 102 3.41 -11.64 21.35
N GLY A 103 2.18 -11.19 21.05
CA GLY A 103 1.55 -10.04 21.71
C GLY A 103 1.96 -8.66 21.19
N ILE A 104 2.89 -8.59 20.22
CA ILE A 104 3.40 -7.33 19.65
C ILE A 104 2.70 -7.06 18.32
N ARG A 105 2.14 -5.86 18.15
CA ARG A 105 1.59 -5.35 16.89
C ARG A 105 2.52 -4.30 16.30
N SER A 106 2.58 -4.25 14.97
CA SER A 106 3.37 -3.27 14.25
C SER A 106 2.47 -2.42 13.37
N ARG A 107 2.69 -1.11 13.39
CA ARG A 107 2.14 -0.16 12.44
C ARG A 107 3.31 0.48 11.70
N ILE A 108 3.34 0.32 10.38
CA ILE A 108 4.41 0.87 9.54
C ILE A 108 3.80 1.90 8.59
N ILE A 109 4.47 3.04 8.45
CA ILE A 109 4.05 4.14 7.58
C ILE A 109 5.20 4.42 6.60
N ALA A 110 4.90 4.47 5.31
CA ALA A 110 5.84 4.84 4.26
C ALA A 110 5.22 5.90 3.35
N SER A 111 5.96 6.95 3.03
CA SER A 111 5.48 8.11 2.27
C SER A 111 6.35 8.41 1.05
N HIS A 112 5.73 8.94 -0.01
CA HIS A 112 6.35 9.44 -1.23
C HIS A 112 5.82 10.85 -1.53
N GLY A 113 6.71 11.77 -1.88
CA GLY A 113 6.38 13.18 -2.13
C GLY A 113 6.08 13.98 -0.85
N ASP A 114 5.54 15.19 -1.03
CA ASP A 114 5.26 16.15 0.04
C ASP A 114 3.91 15.85 0.71
N VAL A 115 3.88 14.82 1.57
CA VAL A 115 2.68 14.46 2.34
C VAL A 115 2.32 15.59 3.31
N PRO A 116 1.07 16.09 3.33
CA PRO A 116 0.66 17.15 4.24
C PRO A 116 0.91 16.84 5.71
N GLU A 117 1.32 17.84 6.50
CA GLU A 117 1.71 17.65 7.91
C GLU A 117 0.62 17.00 8.78
N CYS A 118 -0.66 17.26 8.50
CA CYS A 118 -1.79 16.65 9.21
C CYS A 118 -1.85 15.13 9.05
N TRP A 119 -1.14 14.57 8.05
CA TRP A 119 -1.01 13.14 7.79
C TRP A 119 0.41 12.62 8.01
N ALA A 120 1.41 13.49 8.15
CA ALA A 120 2.80 13.12 8.36
C ALA A 120 3.05 12.52 9.75
N ARG A 121 2.21 12.84 10.74
CA ARG A 121 2.23 12.27 12.09
C ARG A 121 0.97 11.43 12.25
N GLY A 122 1.11 10.12 12.05
CA GLY A 122 0.00 9.17 12.00
C GLY A 122 -0.74 8.97 13.32
#